data_AF-A0A086J9Q6-F1
#
_entry.id   AF-A0A086J9Q6-F1
#
_cell.length_a   1.000
_cell.length_b   1.000
_cell.length_c   1.000
_cell.angle_alpha   90.00
_cell.angle_beta   90.00
_cell.angle_gamma   90.00
#
_symmetry.space_group_name_H-M   'P 1'
#
loop_
_entity.id
_entity.type
_entity.pdbx_description
1 polymer ?
#
loop_
_entity_poly.entity_id
_entity_poly.type
_entity_poly.pdbx_seq_one_letter_code
_entity_poly.pdbx_strand_id
1 'polypeptide(L)'
;MAMQLYVRLGVAALRKEANELEELLANKDLNVEQLVAERMATSLTPNPPDALLHQLRNHARGVHAKQATRRRERAATLRAQADMWEGRLAS
;
A
#
# COMPACT_ATOMS: atom_id res chain seq x y z
N MET A 1 21.43 0.20 24.46
CA MET A 1 21.65 0.48 23.02
C MET A 1 20.79 -0.36 22.08
N ALA A 2 20.66 -1.69 22.26
CA ALA A 2 19.87 -2.53 21.35
C ALA A 2 18.39 -2.11 21.23
N MET A 3 17.73 -1.75 22.34
CA MET A 3 16.31 -1.37 22.31
C MET A 3 16.02 -0.09 21.49
N GLN A 4 16.86 0.93 21.60
CA GLN A 4 16.71 2.16 20.79
C GLN A 4 16.91 1.86 19.30
N LEU A 5 17.82 0.95 18.94
CA LEU A 5 18.01 0.51 17.55
C LEU A 5 16.74 -0.17 17.02
N TYR A 6 16.13 -1.08 17.80
CA TYR A 6 14.88 -1.73 17.41
C TYR A 6 13.72 -0.75 17.22
N VAL A 7 13.57 0.25 18.11
CA VAL A 7 12.53 1.27 17.96
C VAL A 7 12.76 2.10 16.70
N ARG A 8 14.00 2.50 16.41
CA ARG A 8 14.34 3.23 15.17
C ARG A 8 14.03 2.43 13.90
N LEU A 9 14.31 1.12 13.91
CA LEU A 9 13.93 0.22 12.81
C LEU A 9 12.41 0.13 12.65
N GLY A 10 11.67 0.02 13.76
CA GLY A 10 10.21 0.01 13.75
C GLY A 10 9.62 1.30 13.18
N VAL A 11 10.12 2.46 13.60
CA VAL A 11 9.74 3.77 13.05
C VAL A 11 10.01 3.84 11.54
N ALA A 12 11.19 3.42 11.09
CA ALA A 12 11.52 3.41 9.67
C ALA A 12 10.58 2.51 8.85
N ALA A 13 10.21 1.35 9.39
CA ALA A 13 9.25 0.45 8.77
C ALA A 13 7.85 1.08 8.66
N LEU A 14 7.35 1.72 9.73
CA LEU A 14 6.06 2.43 9.72
C LEU A 14 6.05 3.55 8.67
N ARG A 15 7.14 4.34 8.59
CA ARG A 15 7.28 5.41 7.58
C ARG A 15 7.31 4.84 6.16
N LYS A 16 8.00 3.72 5.93
CA LYS A 16 8.05 3.03 4.63
C LYS A 16 6.66 2.57 4.19
N GLU A 17 5.94 1.87 5.05
CA GLU A 17 4.58 1.37 4.74
C GLU A 17 3.61 2.52 4.47
N ALA A 18 3.69 3.61 5.23
CA ALA A 18 2.88 4.81 4.97
C ALA A 18 3.18 5.43 3.59
N ASN A 19 4.45 5.51 3.20
CA ASN A 19 4.86 6.05 1.91
C ASN A 19 4.42 5.15 0.75
N GLU A 20 4.56 3.83 0.88
CA GLU A 20 4.09 2.88 -0.14
C GLU A 20 2.57 3.02 -0.39
N LEU A 21 1.78 3.18 0.68
CA LEU A 21 0.35 3.44 0.56
C LEU A 21 0.03 4.74 -0.19
N GLU A 22 0.82 5.79 0.03
CA GLU A 22 0.64 7.07 -0.65
C GLU A 22 1.13 7.06 -2.10
N GLU A 23 2.25 6.40 -2.39
CA GLU A 23 2.71 6.19 -3.76
C GLU A 23 1.68 5.41 -4.57
N LEU A 24 1.07 4.38 -3.98
CA LEU A 24 -0.02 3.62 -4.59
C LEU A 24 -1.31 4.43 -4.77
N LEU A 25 -1.52 5.48 -3.97
CA LEU A 25 -2.61 6.43 -4.14
C LEU A 25 -2.31 7.47 -5.21
N ALA A 26 -1.05 7.92 -5.29
CA ALA A 26 -0.59 8.88 -6.28
C ALA A 26 -0.51 8.25 -7.68
N ASN A 27 -0.14 6.98 -7.76
CA ASN A 27 0.02 6.24 -9.00
C ASN A 27 -1.10 5.21 -9.18
N LYS A 28 -2.26 5.73 -9.62
CA LYS A 28 -3.45 4.93 -9.91
C LYS A 28 -3.17 3.79 -10.90
N ASP A 29 -2.39 4.03 -11.94
CA ASP A 29 -2.14 3.05 -12.98
C ASP A 29 -1.28 1.89 -12.48
N LEU A 30 -0.24 2.17 -11.69
CA LEU A 30 0.56 1.14 -11.03
C LEU A 30 -0.30 0.24 -10.12
N ASN A 31 -1.19 0.86 -9.33
CA ASN A 31 -2.10 0.14 -8.44
C ASN A 31 -3.07 -0.77 -9.21
N VAL A 32 -3.61 -0.26 -10.33
CA VAL A 32 -4.48 -1.03 -11.22
C VAL A 32 -3.75 -2.24 -11.79
N GLU A 33 -2.53 -2.07 -12.30
CA GLU A 33 -1.77 -3.19 -12.88
C GLU A 33 -1.34 -4.22 -11.81
N GLN A 34 -0.99 -3.79 -10.59
CA GLN A 34 -0.73 -4.71 -9.48
C GLN A 34 -1.96 -5.56 -9.12
N LEU A 35 -3.13 -4.94 -8.98
CA LEU A 35 -4.38 -5.66 -8.70
C LEU A 35 -4.75 -6.62 -9.82
N VAL A 36 -4.46 -6.27 -11.09
CA VAL A 36 -4.65 -7.17 -12.23
C VAL A 36 -3.68 -8.33 -12.15
N ALA A 37 -2.39 -8.08 -11.88
CA ALA A 37 -1.35 -9.11 -11.77
C ALA A 37 -1.65 -10.11 -10.63
N GLU A 38 -2.06 -9.64 -9.45
CA GLU A 38 -2.48 -10.49 -8.33
C GLU A 38 -3.66 -11.40 -8.71
N ARG A 39 -4.60 -10.85 -9.48
CA ARG A 39 -5.77 -11.60 -9.94
C ARG A 39 -5.44 -12.59 -11.04
N MET A 40 -4.46 -12.28 -11.88
CA MET A 40 -3.92 -13.22 -12.86
C MET A 40 -3.14 -14.34 -12.20
N ALA A 41 -2.33 -14.03 -11.18
CA ALA A 41 -1.55 -15.04 -10.44
C ALA A 41 -2.45 -16.06 -9.72
N THR A 42 -3.66 -15.66 -9.33
CA THR A 42 -4.67 -16.53 -8.72
C THR A 42 -5.60 -17.21 -9.74
N SER A 43 -5.49 -16.86 -11.02
CA SER A 43 -6.29 -17.42 -12.10
C SER A 43 -5.63 -18.67 -12.69
N LEU A 44 -6.44 -19.65 -13.08
CA LEU A 44 -5.98 -20.85 -13.79
C LEU A 44 -5.73 -20.59 -15.29
N THR A 45 -6.00 -19.39 -15.79
CA THR A 45 -5.82 -19.02 -17.20
C THR A 45 -4.51 -18.22 -17.36
N PRO A 46 -3.40 -18.86 -17.77
CA PRO A 46 -2.09 -18.21 -17.85
C PRO A 46 -2.01 -17.12 -18.93
N ASN A 47 -2.93 -17.11 -19.90
CA ASN A 47 -3.03 -16.06 -20.90
C ASN A 47 -4.50 -15.64 -21.11
N PRO A 48 -5.01 -14.71 -20.29
CA PRO A 48 -6.38 -14.25 -20.42
C PRO A 48 -6.57 -13.43 -21.72
N PRO A 49 -7.72 -13.53 -22.40
CA PRO A 49 -8.01 -12.71 -23.56
C PRO A 49 -8.13 -11.23 -23.19
N ASP A 50 -7.86 -10.33 -24.14
CA ASP A 50 -7.85 -8.87 -23.92
C ASP A 50 -9.15 -8.33 -23.32
N ALA A 51 -10.29 -8.90 -23.69
CA ALA A 51 -11.59 -8.55 -23.11
C ALA A 51 -11.64 -8.78 -21.60
N LEU A 52 -11.05 -9.88 -21.12
CA LEU A 52 -10.95 -10.20 -19.70
C LEU A 52 -9.97 -9.25 -19.00
N LEU A 53 -8.83 -8.93 -19.62
CA LEU A 53 -7.90 -7.93 -19.10
C LEU A 53 -8.56 -6.55 -18.93
N HIS A 54 -9.37 -6.13 -19.91
CA HIS A 54 -10.13 -4.88 -19.81
C HIS A 54 -11.14 -4.90 -18.65
N GLN A 55 -11.85 -6.00 -18.45
CA GLN A 55 -12.78 -6.15 -17.32
C GLN A 55 -12.04 -6.10 -15.97
N LEU A 56 -10.91 -6.79 -15.86
CA LEU A 56 -10.08 -6.80 -14.65
C LEU A 56 -9.57 -5.39 -14.33
N ARG A 57 -9.07 -4.65 -15.32
CA ARG A 57 -8.63 -3.25 -15.15
C ARG A 57 -9.78 -2.34 -14.69
N ASN A 58 -10.96 -2.46 -15.31
CA ASN A 58 -12.13 -1.67 -14.91
C ASN A 58 -12.56 -1.97 -13.47
N HIS A 59 -12.54 -3.24 -13.08
CA HIS A 59 -12.80 -3.63 -11.70
C HIS A 59 -11.74 -3.08 -10.75
N ALA A 60 -10.45 -3.22 -11.08
CA ALA A 60 -9.34 -2.72 -10.27
C ALA A 60 -9.41 -1.20 -10.06
N ARG A 61 -9.79 -0.43 -11.09
CA ARG A 61 -10.06 1.02 -10.97
C ARG A 61 -11.15 1.32 -9.95
N GLY A 62 -12.24 0.55 -9.98
CA GLY A 62 -13.33 0.69 -9.02
C GLY A 62 -12.92 0.33 -7.58
N VAL A 63 -12.11 -0.73 -7.42
CA VAL A 63 -11.54 -1.13 -6.13
C VAL A 63 -10.61 -0.07 -5.59
N HIS A 64 -9.68 0.44 -6.41
CA HIS A 64 -8.76 1.51 -6.03
C HIS A 64 -9.52 2.73 -5.51
N ALA A 65 -10.55 3.19 -6.24
CA ALA A 65 -11.36 4.34 -5.81
C ALA A 65 -12.05 4.09 -4.45
N LYS A 66 -12.61 2.90 -4.23
CA LYS A 66 -13.26 2.54 -2.96
C LYS A 66 -12.29 2.42 -1.79
N GLN A 67 -11.06 1.96 -2.05
CA GLN A 67 -10.04 1.77 -1.02
C GLN A 67 -9.21 3.03 -0.75
N ALA A 68 -9.32 4.05 -1.60
CA ALA A 68 -8.47 5.23 -1.51
C ALA A 68 -8.56 5.92 -0.14
N THR A 69 -9.77 6.13 0.38
CA THR A 69 -10.00 6.74 1.69
C THR A 69 -9.39 5.90 2.81
N ARG A 70 -9.64 4.59 2.83
CA ARG A 70 -9.08 3.69 3.85
C ARG A 70 -7.55 3.66 3.84
N ARG A 71 -6.94 3.70 2.65
CA ARG A 71 -5.47 3.74 2.51
C ARG A 71 -4.89 5.06 3.02
N ARG A 72 -5.56 6.19 2.77
CA ARG A 72 -5.17 7.50 3.35
C ARG A 72 -5.24 7.50 4.87
N GLU A 73 -6.36 7.02 5.42
CA GLU A 73 -6.53 6.89 6.87
C GLU A 73 -5.46 5.98 7.50
N ARG A 74 -5.13 4.87 6.83
CA ARG A 74 -4.08 3.97 7.27
C ARG A 74 -2.70 4.63 7.23
N ALA A 75 -2.35 5.31 6.14
CA ALA A 75 -1.09 6.04 6.03
C ALA A 75 -0.95 7.12 7.12
N ALA A 76 -2.01 7.88 7.38
CA ALA A 76 -2.05 8.87 8.46
C ALA A 76 -1.85 8.23 9.83
N THR A 77 -2.49 7.09 10.09
CA THR A 77 -2.33 6.33 11.34
C THR A 77 -0.89 5.86 11.53
N LEU A 78 -0.28 5.29 10.48
CA LEU A 78 1.11 4.81 10.53
C LEU A 78 2.10 5.96 10.79
N ARG A 79 1.88 7.14 10.21
CA ARG A 79 2.69 8.33 10.49
C ARG A 79 2.55 8.80 11.93
N ALA A 80 1.32 8.90 12.44
CA ALA A 80 1.08 9.30 13.82
C ALA A 80 1.76 8.34 14.82
N GLN A 81 1.77 7.04 14.52
CA GLN A 81 2.51 6.06 15.32
C GLN A 81 4.03 6.27 15.25
N ALA A 82 4.58 6.52 14.05
CA ALA A 82 5.99 6.81 13.88
C ALA A 82 6.42 8.06 14.67
N ASP A 83 5.65 9.15 14.57
CA ASP A 83 5.92 10.41 15.27
C ASP A 83 5.83 10.24 16.80
N MET A 84 4.86 9.47 17.29
CA MET A 84 4.77 9.13 18.71
C MET A 84 6.02 8.39 19.22
N TRP A 85 6.50 7.40 18.47
CA TRP A 85 7.69 6.63 18.87
C TRP A 85 8.99 7.43 18.76
N GLU A 86 9.11 8.32 17.78
CA GLU A 86 10.23 9.27 17.70
C GLU A 86 10.24 10.25 18.89
N GLY A 87 9.08 10.81 19.25
CA GLY A 87 8.98 11.69 20.42
C GLY A 87 9.41 11.00 21.73
N ARG A 88 9.07 9.72 21.87
CA ARG A 88 9.52 8.88 23.00
C ARG A 88 11.01 8.55 22.97
N LEU A 89 11.66 8.56 21.81
CA LEU A 89 13.12 8.38 21.68
C LEU A 89 13.90 9.67 21.98
N ALA A 90 13.27 10.84 21.77
CA ALA A 90 13.86 12.15 21.97
C ALA A 90 13.68 12.70 23.40
N SER A 91 12.79 12.09 24.19
CA SER A 91 12.60 12.34 25.63
C SER A 91 13.50 11.45 26.47
#